data_AF-A0A2V8N9V6-F1
#
_entry.id   AF-A0A2V8N9V6-F1
#
_cell.length_a   1.000
_cell.length_b   1.000
_cell.length_c   1.000
_cell.angle_alpha   90.00
_cell.angle_beta   90.00
_cell.angle_gamma   90.00
#
_symmetry.space_group_name_H-M   'P 1'
#
loop_
_entity.id
_entity.type
_entity.pdbx_description
1 polymer ?
#
loop_
_entity_poly.entity_id
_entity_poly.type
_entity_poly.pdbx_seq_one_letter_code
_entity_poly.pdbx_strand_id
1 'polypeptide(L)'
;MTWSQIYDPLGNAVLSTVFAALPILVLLGSLGVFRVRAHYAALLGLGTSLLVAISVFRMPATMILAGAGYGAAYGLFPIGWIVLNVIFLYQLTNECGLFERLRHSIAGVTRDRRLQLLLVAFSFGAFIEGACGFGTPVAVTGAILIGLGFTPLSASGLSLIANTAPVAFGALGAPLIGLQGVTGLDLKALSAMVGRQLPFFSLIVPFWLIWAFAGFRGMIEIWPAILVAGISFAVPQFLVSNFHGPWLVDVVAAIVSLASLVTFLRFWQPKRIWEHEVSTGSGPGSPSGQPAWGGGCDRVVSEPRASARAPSQGALPDGRASDTTRHSKSAILRAWLPWIILSVVVFVWGLPQTKALLDGISAPKIPIPGLDKLVLRVPPVVAKPTAENAILNFNWLSASGSGILIASIIAGFA
;
A
#
# COMPACT_ATOMS: atom_id res chain seq x y z
N MET A 1 7.25 36.48 -19.75
CA MET A 1 6.18 36.17 -20.73
C MET A 1 5.28 35.11 -20.13
N THR A 2 3.97 35.20 -20.32
CA THR A 2 3.00 34.16 -19.96
C THR A 2 2.78 33.20 -21.13
N TRP A 3 2.50 31.94 -20.86
CA TRP A 3 2.13 30.93 -21.85
C TRP A 3 0.72 30.42 -21.58
N SER A 4 -0.09 30.27 -22.62
CA SER A 4 -1.46 29.75 -22.52
C SER A 4 -1.48 28.28 -22.90
N GLN A 5 -2.17 27.44 -22.11
CA GLN A 5 -2.29 26.02 -22.39
C GLN A 5 -3.01 25.78 -23.72
N ILE A 6 -2.36 25.06 -24.62
CA ILE A 6 -2.92 24.64 -25.91
C ILE A 6 -3.44 23.22 -25.74
N TYR A 7 -4.75 23.03 -25.59
CA TYR A 7 -5.34 21.69 -25.36
C TYR A 7 -5.45 20.84 -26.62
N ASP A 8 -5.56 21.47 -27.80
CA ASP A 8 -5.59 20.77 -29.10
C ASP A 8 -4.51 21.32 -30.07
N PRO A 9 -3.22 21.06 -29.80
CA PRO A 9 -2.11 21.55 -30.64
C PRO A 9 -2.08 20.95 -32.06
N LEU A 10 -2.80 19.84 -32.29
CA LEU A 10 -2.83 19.13 -33.58
C LEU A 10 -4.13 19.34 -34.37
N GLY A 11 -5.09 20.12 -33.86
CA GLY A 11 -6.40 20.31 -34.48
C GLY A 11 -7.25 19.02 -34.54
N ASN A 12 -6.93 18.05 -33.69
CA ASN A 12 -7.64 16.79 -33.54
C ASN A 12 -7.49 16.31 -32.09
N ALA A 13 -8.58 16.45 -31.32
CA ALA A 13 -8.63 16.07 -29.91
C ALA A 13 -8.14 14.65 -29.61
N VAL A 14 -8.34 13.67 -30.50
CA VAL A 14 -7.87 12.29 -30.30
C VAL A 14 -6.35 12.23 -30.40
N LEU A 15 -5.75 12.83 -31.44
CA LEU A 15 -4.29 12.86 -31.60
C LEU A 15 -3.63 13.64 -30.47
N SER A 16 -4.16 14.82 -30.14
CA SER A 16 -3.69 15.64 -29.02
C SER A 16 -3.75 14.90 -27.68
N THR A 17 -4.80 14.11 -27.44
CA THR A 17 -4.92 13.24 -26.25
C THR A 17 -3.91 12.09 -26.27
N VAL A 18 -3.68 11.44 -27.41
CA VAL A 18 -2.67 10.36 -27.53
C VAL A 18 -1.28 10.91 -27.22
N PHE A 19 -0.89 12.06 -27.77
CA PHE A 19 0.39 12.69 -27.47
C PHE A 19 0.50 13.10 -26.00
N ALA A 20 -0.56 13.66 -25.40
CA ALA A 20 -0.59 13.96 -23.96
C ALA A 20 -0.44 12.71 -23.08
N ALA A 21 -0.94 11.56 -23.53
CA ALA A 21 -0.84 10.28 -22.81
C ALA A 21 0.52 9.56 -22.97
N LEU A 22 1.31 9.89 -24.01
CA LEU A 22 2.58 9.22 -24.30
C LEU A 22 3.53 9.08 -23.08
N PRO A 23 3.75 10.09 -22.23
CA PRO A 23 4.65 9.94 -21.07
C PRO A 23 4.20 8.86 -20.09
N ILE A 24 2.88 8.73 -19.89
CA ILE A 24 2.27 7.72 -19.02
C ILE A 24 2.35 6.35 -19.69
N LEU A 25 2.06 6.26 -20.99
CA LEU A 25 2.16 5.02 -21.76
C LEU A 25 3.60 4.49 -21.82
N VAL A 26 4.59 5.36 -21.99
CA VAL A 26 6.02 4.99 -21.95
C VAL A 26 6.43 4.53 -20.56
N LEU A 27 6.04 5.25 -19.50
CA LEU A 27 6.34 4.88 -18.11
C LEU A 27 5.73 3.52 -17.74
N LEU A 28 4.41 3.37 -17.91
CA LEU A 28 3.68 2.16 -17.53
C LEU A 28 4.00 0.97 -18.47
N GLY A 29 4.18 1.21 -19.77
CA GLY A 29 4.61 0.19 -20.72
C GLY A 29 6.01 -0.33 -20.43
N SER A 30 6.96 0.56 -20.10
CA SER A 30 8.32 0.19 -19.69
C SER A 30 8.32 -0.68 -18.43
N LEU A 31 7.48 -0.37 -17.45
CA LEU A 31 7.34 -1.15 -16.22
C LEU A 31 6.61 -2.49 -16.44
N GLY A 32 5.43 -2.46 -17.05
CA GLY A 32 4.52 -3.62 -17.13
C GLY A 32 4.86 -4.61 -18.26
N VAL A 33 5.18 -4.10 -19.45
CA VAL A 33 5.44 -4.92 -20.65
C VAL A 33 6.92 -5.27 -20.73
N PHE A 34 7.79 -4.25 -20.73
CA PHE A 34 9.23 -4.44 -20.93
C PHE A 34 10.00 -4.77 -19.64
N ARG A 35 9.35 -4.70 -18.47
CA ARG A 35 9.93 -5.02 -17.14
C ARG A 35 11.23 -4.27 -16.83
N VAL A 36 11.34 -3.04 -17.35
CA VAL A 36 12.47 -2.12 -17.16
C VAL A 36 12.50 -1.66 -15.69
N ARG A 37 13.70 -1.48 -15.14
CA ARG A 37 13.88 -0.98 -13.77
C ARG A 37 13.21 0.40 -13.60
N ALA A 38 12.52 0.60 -12.47
CA ALA A 38 11.65 1.76 -12.26
C ALA A 38 12.33 3.13 -12.46
N HIS A 39 13.61 3.28 -12.08
CA HIS A 39 14.36 4.53 -12.32
C HIS A 39 14.56 4.83 -13.81
N TYR A 40 14.84 3.82 -14.64
CA TYR A 40 14.95 4.03 -16.08
C TYR A 40 13.59 4.29 -16.72
N ALA A 41 12.53 3.59 -16.28
CA ALA A 41 11.17 3.87 -16.74
C ALA A 41 10.72 5.30 -16.40
N ALA A 42 11.06 5.81 -15.20
CA ALA A 42 10.82 7.19 -14.79
C ALA A 42 11.60 8.20 -15.65
N LEU A 43 12.88 7.95 -15.95
CA LEU A 43 13.69 8.79 -16.84
C LEU A 43 13.15 8.80 -18.28
N LEU A 44 12.68 7.66 -18.79
CA LEU A 44 12.03 7.57 -20.11
C LEU A 44 10.72 8.37 -20.13
N GLY A 45 9.84 8.20 -19.13
CA GLY A 45 8.60 8.97 -19.01
C GLY A 45 8.84 10.48 -18.91
N LEU A 46 9.83 10.90 -18.13
CA LEU A 46 10.26 12.30 -18.05
C LEU A 46 10.78 12.80 -19.40
N GLY A 47 11.68 12.06 -20.05
CA GLY A 47 12.22 12.41 -21.37
C GLY A 47 11.11 12.56 -22.43
N THR A 48 10.14 11.64 -22.46
CA THR A 48 8.96 11.75 -23.32
C THR A 48 8.09 12.96 -22.98
N SER A 49 7.89 13.26 -21.70
CA SER A 49 7.15 14.45 -21.25
C SER A 49 7.82 15.75 -21.72
N LEU A 50 9.13 15.89 -21.51
CA LEU A 50 9.92 17.03 -21.98
C LEU A 50 9.82 17.20 -23.50
N LEU A 51 10.01 16.10 -24.25
CA LEU A 51 9.98 16.12 -25.72
C LEU A 51 8.60 16.51 -26.26
N VAL A 52 7.52 15.93 -25.71
CA VAL A 52 6.14 16.25 -26.12
C VAL A 52 5.76 17.69 -25.76
N ALA A 53 6.14 18.17 -24.57
CA ALA A 53 5.86 19.54 -24.13
C ALA A 53 6.54 20.60 -25.01
N ILE A 54 7.79 20.35 -25.44
CA ILE A 54 8.52 21.23 -26.37
C ILE A 54 7.93 21.15 -27.78
N SER A 55 7.84 19.95 -28.35
CA SER A 55 7.59 19.77 -29.80
C SER A 55 6.11 19.87 -30.20
N VAL A 56 5.20 19.33 -29.38
CA VAL A 56 3.76 19.29 -29.68
C VAL A 56 3.05 20.47 -29.04
N PHE A 57 3.21 20.67 -27.73
CA PHE A 57 2.51 21.71 -26.99
C PHE A 57 3.18 23.09 -27.07
N ARG A 58 4.40 23.18 -27.62
CA ARG A 58 5.16 24.42 -27.83
C ARG A 58 5.30 25.28 -26.57
N MET A 59 5.44 24.62 -25.42
CA MET A 59 5.65 25.30 -24.13
C MET A 59 7.10 25.77 -24.02
N PRO A 60 7.39 26.97 -23.46
CA PRO A 60 8.76 27.47 -23.34
C PRO A 60 9.64 26.55 -22.50
N ALA A 61 10.83 26.22 -23.00
CA ALA A 61 11.75 25.28 -22.34
C ALA A 61 12.10 25.65 -20.89
N THR A 62 12.16 26.95 -20.57
CA THR A 62 12.38 27.44 -19.20
C THR A 62 11.25 27.04 -18.25
N MET A 63 9.99 27.17 -18.68
CA MET A 63 8.82 26.75 -17.89
C MET A 63 8.76 25.23 -17.76
N ILE A 64 9.12 24.50 -18.82
CA ILE A 64 9.16 23.03 -18.81
C ILE A 64 10.21 22.52 -17.80
N LEU A 65 11.42 23.08 -17.82
CA LEU A 65 12.48 22.72 -16.87
C LEU A 65 12.13 23.12 -15.43
N ALA A 66 11.49 24.28 -15.24
CA ALA A 66 10.96 24.69 -13.93
C ALA A 66 9.86 23.73 -13.43
N GLY A 67 8.99 23.24 -14.33
CA GLY A 67 7.96 22.25 -14.02
C GLY A 67 8.54 20.87 -13.67
N ALA A 68 9.57 20.42 -14.40
CA ALA A 68 10.31 19.21 -14.07
C ALA A 68 11.01 19.32 -12.70
N GLY A 69 11.65 20.47 -12.42
CA GLY A 69 12.25 20.76 -11.11
C GLY A 69 11.23 20.82 -9.98
N TYR A 70 10.06 21.41 -10.21
CA TYR A 70 8.95 21.43 -9.26
C TYR A 70 8.42 20.02 -8.96
N GLY A 71 8.22 19.19 -9.99
CA GLY A 71 7.82 17.79 -9.84
C GLY A 71 8.87 16.96 -9.09
N ALA A 72 10.16 17.17 -9.37
CA ALA A 72 11.25 16.53 -8.66
C ALA A 72 11.32 16.94 -7.17
N ALA A 73 11.12 18.24 -6.88
CA ALA A 73 11.03 18.74 -5.51
C ALA A 73 9.83 18.14 -4.76
N TYR A 74 8.66 18.04 -5.40
CA TYR A 74 7.45 17.40 -4.84
C TYR A 74 7.64 15.89 -4.59
N GLY A 75 8.39 15.21 -5.47
CA GLY A 75 8.78 13.82 -5.30
C GLY A 75 9.75 13.61 -4.12
N LEU A 76 10.71 14.52 -3.93
CA LEU A 76 11.63 14.48 -2.78
C LEU A 76 10.89 14.80 -1.47
N PHE A 77 10.05 15.83 -1.47
CA PHE A 77 9.22 16.25 -0.34
C PHE A 77 7.81 16.66 -0.84
N PRO A 78 6.72 16.04 -0.36
CA PRO A 78 6.64 15.21 0.85
C PRO A 78 6.85 13.70 0.63
N ILE A 79 6.89 13.20 -0.61
CA ILE A 79 6.82 11.75 -0.88
C ILE A 79 8.06 11.00 -0.35
N GLY A 80 9.27 11.44 -0.74
CA GLY A 80 10.52 10.86 -0.23
C GLY A 80 10.66 10.95 1.29
N TRP A 81 10.14 12.03 1.89
CA TRP A 81 10.11 12.21 3.35
C TRP A 81 9.23 11.18 4.07
N ILE A 82 8.14 10.71 3.45
CA ILE A 82 7.35 9.59 4.01
C ILE A 82 8.18 8.30 3.95
N VAL A 83 8.71 7.95 2.78
CA VAL A 83 9.45 6.70 2.55
C VAL A 83 10.67 6.57 3.47
N LEU A 84 11.45 7.65 3.64
CA LEU A 84 12.62 7.68 4.51
C LEU A 84 12.27 7.32 5.97
N ASN A 85 11.26 7.98 6.54
CA ASN A 85 10.89 7.82 7.94
C ASN A 85 10.17 6.48 8.21
N VAL A 86 9.49 5.93 7.20
CA VAL A 86 8.95 4.56 7.22
C VAL A 86 10.04 3.51 7.21
N ILE A 87 11.06 3.65 6.35
CA ILE A 87 12.20 2.72 6.31
C ILE A 87 12.95 2.77 7.65
N PHE A 88 13.10 3.95 8.24
CA PHE A 88 13.65 4.11 9.59
C PHE A 88 12.83 3.33 10.65
N LEU A 89 11.49 3.46 10.65
CA LEU A 89 10.63 2.65 11.54
C LEU A 89 10.83 1.15 11.33
N TYR A 90 10.84 0.72 10.07
CA TYR A 90 11.01 -0.69 9.71
C TYR A 90 12.33 -1.24 10.26
N GLN A 91 13.45 -0.56 9.99
CA GLN A 91 14.77 -0.99 10.48
C GLN A 91 14.81 -1.02 12.01
N LEU A 92 14.29 0.00 12.68
CA LEU A 92 14.17 0.04 14.14
C LEU A 92 13.40 -1.17 14.69
N THR A 93 12.22 -1.47 14.15
CA THR A 93 11.41 -2.62 14.61
C THR A 93 12.03 -3.99 14.28
N ASN A 94 12.86 -4.05 13.24
CA ASN A 94 13.60 -5.23 12.83
C ASN A 94 14.81 -5.49 13.74
N GLU A 95 15.63 -4.47 14.01
CA GLU A 95 16.77 -4.54 14.93
C GLU A 95 16.35 -4.83 16.37
N CYS A 96 15.22 -4.26 16.84
CA CYS A 96 14.66 -4.58 18.15
C CYS A 96 14.03 -5.99 18.24
N GLY A 97 13.98 -6.77 17.14
CA GLY A 97 13.35 -8.09 17.09
C GLY A 97 11.84 -8.09 17.32
N LEU A 98 11.20 -6.91 17.30
CA LEU A 98 9.75 -6.75 17.51
C LEU A 98 8.96 -7.31 16.31
N PHE A 99 9.51 -7.20 15.10
CA PHE A 99 8.91 -7.73 13.88
C PHE A 99 8.69 -9.26 13.95
N GLU A 100 9.66 -10.03 14.42
CA GLU A 100 9.54 -11.49 14.55
C GLU A 100 8.55 -11.89 15.65
N ARG A 101 8.40 -11.06 16.70
CA ARG A 101 7.34 -11.25 17.72
C ARG A 101 5.96 -10.89 17.19
N LEU A 102 5.84 -9.88 16.33
CA LEU A 102 4.58 -9.51 15.64
C LEU A 102 4.14 -10.65 14.72
N ARG A 103 5.05 -11.21 13.92
CA ARG A 103 4.83 -12.40 13.09
C ARG A 103 4.30 -13.57 13.94
N HIS A 104 4.93 -13.88 15.07
CA HIS A 104 4.42 -14.93 15.98
C HIS A 104 3.05 -14.59 16.58
N SER A 105 2.77 -13.32 16.90
CA SER A 105 1.44 -12.89 17.38
C SER A 105 0.35 -13.10 16.34
N ILE A 106 0.63 -12.87 15.05
CA ILE A 106 -0.37 -13.06 13.99
C ILE A 106 -0.53 -14.55 13.65
N ALA A 107 0.57 -15.31 13.61
CA ALA A 107 0.57 -16.77 13.49
C ALA A 107 -0.28 -17.46 14.58
N GLY A 108 -0.29 -16.89 15.79
CA GLY A 108 -1.07 -17.40 16.93
C GLY A 108 -2.59 -17.21 16.82
N VAL A 109 -3.09 -16.39 15.89
CA VAL A 109 -4.54 -16.16 15.70
C VAL A 109 -5.19 -17.34 14.95
N THR A 110 -4.52 -17.86 13.94
CA THR A 110 -5.04 -18.95 13.11
C THR A 110 -3.90 -19.71 12.42
N ARG A 111 -4.06 -21.03 12.32
CA ARG A 111 -3.13 -21.92 11.61
C ARG A 111 -3.44 -22.05 10.11
N ASP A 112 -4.64 -21.65 9.68
CA ASP A 112 -5.04 -21.73 8.27
C ASP A 112 -4.37 -20.62 7.45
N ARG A 113 -3.54 -21.01 6.47
CA ARG A 113 -2.78 -20.06 5.63
C ARG A 113 -3.66 -19.06 4.87
N ARG A 114 -4.90 -19.43 4.49
CA ARG A 114 -5.83 -18.53 3.78
C ARG A 114 -6.33 -17.43 4.73
N LEU A 115 -6.58 -17.78 5.99
CA LEU A 115 -6.99 -16.81 7.02
C LEU A 115 -5.81 -15.94 7.48
N GLN A 116 -4.60 -16.48 7.56
CA GLN A 116 -3.38 -15.68 7.75
C GLN A 116 -3.20 -14.65 6.63
N LEU A 117 -3.41 -15.05 5.37
CA LEU A 117 -3.34 -14.14 4.23
C LEU A 117 -4.37 -12.99 4.31
N LEU A 118 -5.60 -13.30 4.74
CA LEU A 118 -6.68 -12.31 4.94
C LEU A 118 -6.41 -11.34 6.10
N LEU A 119 -5.78 -11.81 7.18
CA LEU A 119 -5.35 -10.99 8.31
C LEU A 119 -4.16 -10.09 7.94
N VAL A 120 -3.13 -10.66 7.31
CA VAL A 120 -1.86 -9.97 7.00
C VAL A 120 -1.98 -9.09 5.76
N ALA A 121 -2.25 -9.67 4.59
CA ALA A 121 -2.16 -8.94 3.32
C ALA A 121 -3.31 -7.95 3.13
N PHE A 122 -4.54 -8.35 3.46
CA PHE A 122 -5.73 -7.53 3.27
C PHE A 122 -5.94 -6.56 4.45
N SER A 123 -6.21 -7.08 5.65
CA SER A 123 -6.61 -6.23 6.78
C SER A 123 -5.44 -5.39 7.34
N PHE A 124 -4.34 -6.03 7.72
CA PHE A 124 -3.16 -5.31 8.23
C PHE A 124 -2.44 -4.52 7.12
N GLY A 125 -2.37 -5.04 5.90
CA GLY A 125 -1.85 -4.30 4.74
C GLY A 125 -2.58 -2.98 4.50
N ALA A 126 -3.92 -3.00 4.45
CA ALA A 126 -4.70 -1.79 4.24
C ALA A 126 -4.55 -0.75 5.38
N PHE A 127 -4.31 -1.18 6.61
CA PHE A 127 -3.98 -0.30 7.74
C PHE A 127 -2.65 0.45 7.51
N ILE A 128 -1.62 -0.25 7.01
CA ILE A 128 -0.34 0.37 6.64
C ILE A 128 -0.49 1.24 5.37
N GLU A 129 -1.38 0.91 4.43
CA GLU A 129 -1.63 1.75 3.24
C GLU A 129 -2.24 3.08 3.65
N GLY A 130 -3.28 3.05 4.49
CA GLY A 130 -3.92 4.26 5.03
C GLY A 130 -2.96 5.16 5.81
N ALA A 131 -2.05 4.59 6.60
CA ALA A 131 -1.09 5.34 7.41
C ALA A 131 0.11 5.86 6.59
N CYS A 132 0.77 4.99 5.83
CA CYS A 132 2.06 5.25 5.18
C CYS A 132 1.96 5.34 3.66
N GLY A 133 1.18 4.45 3.05
CA GLY A 133 1.02 4.31 1.61
C GLY A 133 2.31 4.04 0.83
N PHE A 134 2.32 4.45 -0.44
CA PHE A 134 3.49 4.41 -1.35
C PHE A 134 4.16 3.04 -1.48
N GLY A 135 3.39 1.94 -1.40
CA GLY A 135 3.90 0.58 -1.55
C GLY A 135 4.59 0.02 -0.30
N THR A 136 4.72 0.80 0.78
CA THR A 136 5.12 0.32 2.12
C THR A 136 4.40 -0.97 2.53
N PRO A 137 3.06 -1.08 2.37
CA PRO A 137 2.34 -2.24 2.89
C PRO A 137 2.78 -3.52 2.22
N VAL A 138 2.95 -3.50 0.90
CA VAL A 138 3.34 -4.66 0.10
C VAL A 138 4.72 -5.18 0.53
N ALA A 139 5.65 -4.29 0.87
CA ALA A 139 6.95 -4.67 1.41
C ALA A 139 6.83 -5.32 2.81
N VAL A 140 6.05 -4.71 3.71
CA VAL A 140 5.86 -5.19 5.08
C VAL A 140 5.08 -6.51 5.13
N THR A 141 3.92 -6.59 4.47
CA THR A 141 3.09 -7.80 4.41
C THR A 141 3.77 -8.91 3.63
N GLY A 142 4.48 -8.58 2.54
CA GLY A 142 5.33 -9.51 1.81
C GLY A 142 6.39 -10.14 2.71
N ALA A 143 7.10 -9.35 3.52
CA ALA A 143 8.07 -9.86 4.49
C ALA A 143 7.43 -10.73 5.59
N ILE A 144 6.27 -10.33 6.12
CA ILE A 144 5.51 -11.13 7.12
C ILE A 144 5.06 -12.47 6.52
N LEU A 145 4.66 -12.51 5.24
CA LEU A 145 4.24 -13.72 4.50
C LEU A 145 5.40 -14.58 4.00
N ILE A 146 6.62 -14.04 3.90
CA ILE A 146 7.84 -14.87 3.72
C ILE A 146 8.23 -15.50 5.06
N GLY A 147 8.01 -14.79 6.17
CA GLY A 147 7.64 -15.44 7.44
C GLY A 147 6.34 -16.24 7.30
N LEU A 148 5.96 -17.10 8.25
CA LEU A 148 4.83 -18.04 8.09
C LEU A 148 4.98 -19.10 6.98
N GLY A 149 5.81 -18.89 5.95
CA GLY A 149 6.22 -19.88 4.95
C GLY A 149 5.59 -19.77 3.57
N PHE A 150 5.28 -18.58 3.05
CA PHE A 150 4.95 -18.39 1.63
C PHE A 150 6.22 -18.15 0.81
N THR A 151 6.21 -18.59 -0.45
CA THR A 151 7.35 -18.32 -1.35
C THR A 151 7.44 -16.81 -1.62
N PRO A 152 8.65 -16.22 -1.79
CA PRO A 152 8.79 -14.78 -1.99
C PRO A 152 7.99 -14.21 -3.15
N LEU A 153 7.82 -14.99 -4.22
CA LEU A 153 7.02 -14.60 -5.39
C LEU A 153 5.52 -14.60 -5.08
N SER A 154 4.99 -15.60 -4.37
CA SER A 154 3.57 -15.62 -3.99
C SER A 154 3.25 -14.60 -2.91
N ALA A 155 4.11 -14.46 -1.89
CA ALA A 155 3.99 -13.44 -0.85
C ALA A 155 3.90 -12.02 -1.44
N SER A 156 4.77 -11.68 -2.39
CA SER A 156 4.76 -10.38 -3.08
C SER A 156 3.51 -10.21 -3.96
N GLY A 157 3.19 -11.19 -4.81
CA GLY A 157 2.04 -11.13 -5.72
C GLY A 157 0.69 -11.04 -4.99
N LEU A 158 0.51 -11.82 -3.91
CA LEU A 158 -0.71 -11.79 -3.11
C LEU A 158 -0.83 -10.49 -2.29
N SER A 159 0.29 -9.93 -1.82
CA SER A 159 0.30 -8.62 -1.17
C SER A 159 -0.07 -7.49 -2.13
N LEU A 160 0.42 -7.53 -3.38
CA LEU A 160 0.01 -6.59 -4.44
C LEU A 160 -1.48 -6.69 -4.75
N ILE A 161 -2.03 -7.90 -4.86
CA ILE A 161 -3.46 -8.13 -5.07
C ILE A 161 -4.27 -7.52 -3.91
N ALA A 162 -3.91 -7.83 -2.67
CA ALA A 162 -4.62 -7.38 -1.48
C ALA A 162 -4.64 -5.84 -1.33
N ASN A 163 -3.54 -5.17 -1.72
CA ASN A 163 -3.42 -3.72 -1.64
C ASN A 163 -4.29 -2.95 -2.65
N THR A 164 -5.01 -3.64 -3.56
CA THR A 164 -5.86 -2.97 -4.58
C THR A 164 -7.04 -2.20 -3.97
N ALA A 165 -7.59 -2.66 -2.84
CA ALA A 165 -8.76 -2.06 -2.19
C ALA A 165 -8.52 -0.72 -1.46
N PRO A 166 -7.44 -0.52 -0.67
CA PRO A 166 -7.17 0.74 0.02
C PRO A 166 -6.66 1.89 -0.86
N VAL A 167 -5.64 1.63 -1.72
CA VAL A 167 -4.68 2.60 -2.30
C VAL A 167 -5.18 4.02 -2.62
N ALA A 168 -6.43 4.22 -3.06
CA ALA A 168 -6.96 5.57 -3.31
C ALA A 168 -6.94 6.47 -2.05
N PHE A 169 -7.19 5.94 -0.86
CA PHE A 169 -7.14 6.70 0.39
C PHE A 169 -5.81 6.55 1.16
N GLY A 170 -4.82 5.91 0.54
CA GLY A 170 -3.49 5.70 1.11
C GLY A 170 -2.75 6.98 1.49
N ALA A 171 -1.80 6.85 2.42
CA ALA A 171 -1.01 7.96 2.98
C ALA A 171 -1.88 9.15 3.44
N LEU A 172 -2.94 8.87 4.19
CA LEU A 172 -3.94 9.84 4.67
C LEU A 172 -4.63 10.62 3.53
N GLY A 173 -5.06 9.91 2.48
CA GLY A 173 -5.78 10.50 1.34
C GLY A 173 -4.91 11.30 0.36
N ALA A 174 -3.59 11.10 0.37
CA ALA A 174 -2.65 11.83 -0.49
C ALA A 174 -2.99 11.76 -2.00
N PRO A 175 -3.46 10.64 -2.57
CA PRO A 175 -3.88 10.59 -3.98
C PRO A 175 -5.05 11.53 -4.29
N LEU A 176 -6.05 11.62 -3.40
CA LEU A 176 -7.19 12.51 -3.57
C LEU A 176 -6.81 13.98 -3.36
N ILE A 177 -5.90 14.28 -2.44
CA ILE A 177 -5.35 15.63 -2.24
C ILE A 177 -4.57 16.07 -3.50
N GLY A 178 -3.78 15.18 -4.10
CA GLY A 178 -3.10 15.43 -5.38
C GLY A 178 -4.08 15.70 -6.52
N LEU A 179 -5.12 14.86 -6.65
CA LEU A 179 -6.17 15.01 -7.65
C LEU A 179 -6.95 16.32 -7.48
N GLN A 180 -7.28 16.69 -6.24
CA GLN A 180 -7.89 17.97 -5.89
C GLN A 180 -7.00 19.16 -6.32
N GLY A 181 -5.69 19.07 -6.07
CA GLY A 181 -4.72 20.11 -6.41
C GLY A 181 -4.64 20.40 -7.92
N VAL A 182 -4.73 19.37 -8.77
CA VAL A 182 -4.68 19.55 -10.24
C VAL A 182 -6.04 19.88 -10.86
N THR A 183 -7.15 19.33 -10.33
CA THR A 183 -8.49 19.53 -10.91
C THR A 183 -9.23 20.76 -10.35
N GLY A 184 -8.93 21.17 -9.12
CA GLY A 184 -9.70 22.19 -8.39
C GLY A 184 -11.09 21.72 -7.91
N LEU A 185 -11.42 20.43 -8.03
CA LEU A 185 -12.68 19.86 -7.53
C LEU A 185 -12.72 19.84 -6.00
N ASP A 186 -13.91 19.76 -5.40
CA ASP A 186 -14.04 19.64 -3.95
C ASP A 186 -13.54 18.28 -3.44
N LEU A 187 -12.73 18.31 -2.37
CA LEU A 187 -12.09 17.12 -1.82
C LEU A 187 -13.10 16.15 -1.18
N LYS A 188 -14.16 16.67 -0.56
CA LYS A 188 -15.19 15.83 0.07
C LYS A 188 -16.07 15.18 -0.99
N ALA A 189 -16.43 15.89 -2.05
CA ALA A 189 -17.11 15.34 -3.21
C ALA A 189 -16.29 14.25 -3.91
N LEU A 190 -14.99 14.48 -4.14
CA LEU A 190 -14.06 13.46 -4.65
C LEU A 190 -14.01 12.23 -3.74
N SER A 191 -13.84 12.44 -2.43
CA SER A 191 -13.82 11.38 -1.42
C SER A 191 -15.11 10.56 -1.40
N ALA A 192 -16.27 11.21 -1.41
CA ALA A 192 -17.56 10.56 -1.43
C ALA A 192 -17.80 9.78 -2.74
N MET A 193 -17.36 10.30 -3.89
CA MET A 193 -17.50 9.63 -5.18
C MET A 193 -16.65 8.35 -5.27
N VAL A 194 -15.34 8.46 -4.95
CA VAL A 194 -14.43 7.30 -4.88
C VAL A 194 -14.93 6.30 -3.82
N GLY A 195 -15.37 6.82 -2.68
CA GLY A 195 -15.96 6.09 -1.57
C GLY A 195 -17.30 5.42 -1.83
N ARG A 196 -17.97 5.71 -2.94
CA ARG A 196 -19.15 4.98 -3.43
C ARG A 196 -18.79 3.88 -4.41
N GLN A 197 -17.64 3.98 -5.08
CA GLN A 197 -17.20 3.03 -6.10
C GLN A 197 -16.31 1.92 -5.50
N LEU A 198 -15.35 2.28 -4.64
CA LEU A 198 -14.41 1.33 -4.06
C LEU A 198 -15.02 0.24 -3.16
N PRO A 199 -16.06 0.48 -2.33
CA PRO A 199 -16.62 -0.56 -1.45
C PRO A 199 -17.01 -1.85 -2.18
N PHE A 200 -17.47 -1.76 -3.43
CA PHE A 200 -17.75 -2.93 -4.26
C PHE A 200 -16.48 -3.75 -4.55
N PHE A 201 -15.37 -3.08 -4.91
CA PHE A 201 -14.08 -3.72 -5.11
C PHE A 201 -13.49 -4.22 -3.80
N SER A 202 -13.59 -3.47 -2.70
CA SER A 202 -13.15 -3.88 -1.37
C SER A 202 -13.86 -5.12 -0.84
N LEU A 203 -15.11 -5.35 -1.28
CA LEU A 203 -15.82 -6.60 -1.01
C LEU A 203 -15.33 -7.76 -1.89
N ILE A 204 -15.00 -7.52 -3.16
CA ILE A 204 -14.58 -8.54 -4.15
C ILE A 204 -13.10 -8.95 -4.01
N VAL A 205 -12.20 -8.00 -3.78
CA VAL A 205 -10.75 -8.20 -3.64
C VAL A 205 -10.37 -9.31 -2.66
N PRO A 206 -10.93 -9.41 -1.44
CA PRO A 206 -10.57 -10.51 -0.53
C PRO A 206 -11.04 -11.88 -1.04
N PHE A 207 -12.15 -11.98 -1.79
CA PHE A 207 -12.52 -13.23 -2.48
C PHE A 207 -11.52 -13.57 -3.58
N TRP A 208 -11.16 -12.59 -4.41
CA TRP A 208 -10.19 -12.78 -5.48
C TRP A 208 -8.79 -13.15 -4.95
N LEU A 209 -8.35 -12.55 -3.84
CA LEU A 209 -7.11 -12.87 -3.14
C LEU A 209 -7.04 -14.34 -2.73
N ILE A 210 -8.09 -14.85 -2.06
CA ILE A 210 -8.13 -16.27 -1.65
C ILE A 210 -8.33 -17.18 -2.86
N TRP A 211 -9.09 -16.77 -3.87
CA TRP A 211 -9.25 -17.54 -5.11
C TRP A 211 -7.91 -17.69 -5.85
N ALA A 212 -7.12 -16.63 -5.96
CA ALA A 212 -5.79 -16.65 -6.58
C ALA A 212 -4.79 -17.55 -5.82
N PHE A 213 -4.88 -17.60 -4.49
CA PHE A 213 -4.02 -18.44 -3.65
C PHE A 213 -4.47 -19.91 -3.57
N ALA A 214 -5.76 -20.15 -3.31
CA ALA A 214 -6.29 -21.45 -2.89
C ALA A 214 -7.28 -22.09 -3.89
N GLY A 215 -7.51 -21.45 -5.04
CA GLY A 215 -8.52 -21.88 -6.00
C GLY A 215 -9.95 -21.68 -5.50
N PHE A 216 -10.92 -21.87 -6.41
CA PHE A 216 -12.33 -21.55 -6.13
C PHE A 216 -12.91 -22.40 -4.99
N ARG A 217 -12.53 -23.68 -4.91
CA ARG A 217 -12.92 -24.59 -3.82
C ARG A 217 -12.34 -24.15 -2.47
N GLY A 218 -11.05 -23.81 -2.44
CA GLY A 218 -10.38 -23.32 -1.23
C GLY A 218 -10.91 -21.96 -0.74
N MET A 219 -11.38 -21.11 -1.65
CA MET A 219 -12.11 -19.87 -1.33
C MET A 219 -13.49 -20.16 -0.71
N ILE A 220 -14.30 -21.05 -1.31
CA ILE A 220 -15.62 -21.39 -0.76
C ILE A 220 -15.51 -22.00 0.65
N GLU A 221 -14.52 -22.84 0.94
CA GLU A 221 -14.33 -23.41 2.28
C GLU A 221 -14.23 -22.34 3.41
N ILE A 222 -13.82 -21.10 3.08
CA ILE A 222 -13.69 -20.00 4.04
C ILE A 222 -14.51 -18.75 3.70
N TRP A 223 -15.50 -18.85 2.81
CA TRP A 223 -16.31 -17.72 2.36
C TRP A 223 -16.90 -16.84 3.50
N PRO A 224 -17.30 -17.37 4.67
CA PRO A 224 -17.84 -16.52 5.74
C PRO A 224 -16.78 -15.56 6.31
N ALA A 225 -15.54 -16.02 6.49
CA ALA A 225 -14.45 -15.19 7.00
C ALA A 225 -14.04 -14.11 5.97
N ILE A 226 -14.01 -14.48 4.69
CA ILE A 226 -13.76 -13.54 3.58
C ILE A 226 -14.86 -12.46 3.56
N LEU A 227 -16.13 -12.87 3.65
CA LEU A 227 -17.26 -11.94 3.64
C LEU A 227 -17.23 -11.00 4.84
N VAL A 228 -16.93 -11.50 6.04
CA VAL A 228 -16.75 -10.67 7.25
C VAL A 228 -15.68 -9.61 7.00
N ALA A 229 -14.48 -9.98 6.55
CA ALA A 229 -13.41 -9.02 6.27
C ALA A 229 -13.79 -7.99 5.18
N GLY A 230 -14.38 -8.44 4.08
CA GLY A 230 -14.81 -7.58 2.98
C GLY A 230 -15.87 -6.56 3.40
N ILE A 231 -16.94 -6.99 4.09
CA ILE A 231 -18.02 -6.10 4.55
C ILE A 231 -17.52 -5.14 5.65
N SER A 232 -16.79 -5.67 6.64
CA SER A 232 -16.29 -4.85 7.77
C SER A 232 -15.17 -3.89 7.38
N PHE A 233 -14.54 -4.08 6.20
CA PHE A 233 -13.74 -3.04 5.54
C PHE A 233 -14.63 -2.07 4.73
N ALA A 234 -15.43 -2.58 3.80
CA ALA A 234 -16.18 -1.79 2.82
C ALA A 234 -17.21 -0.82 3.44
N VAL A 235 -17.88 -1.21 4.53
CA VAL A 235 -18.91 -0.37 5.18
C VAL A 235 -18.29 0.86 5.88
N PRO A 236 -17.28 0.74 6.77
CA PRO A 236 -16.58 1.92 7.28
C PRO A 236 -15.88 2.72 6.17
N GLN A 237 -15.34 2.05 5.14
CA GLN A 237 -14.71 2.74 4.00
C GLN A 237 -15.73 3.70 3.33
N PHE A 238 -16.95 3.22 3.06
CA PHE A 238 -18.05 4.03 2.55
C PHE A 238 -18.44 5.18 3.50
N LEU A 239 -18.64 4.89 4.79
CA LEU A 239 -19.12 5.88 5.76
C LEU A 239 -18.11 7.00 5.99
N VAL A 240 -16.83 6.68 6.25
CA VAL A 240 -15.79 7.68 6.52
C VAL A 240 -15.53 8.55 5.30
N SER A 241 -15.46 7.94 4.10
CA SER A 241 -15.21 8.68 2.86
C SER A 241 -16.35 9.63 2.47
N ASN A 242 -17.61 9.31 2.82
CA ASN A 242 -18.77 10.17 2.53
C ASN A 242 -19.00 11.26 3.58
N PHE A 243 -18.74 11.00 4.86
CA PHE A 243 -19.10 11.93 5.96
C PHE A 243 -17.93 12.69 6.57
N HIS A 244 -16.73 12.11 6.59
CA HIS A 244 -15.53 12.74 7.16
C HIS A 244 -14.63 13.32 6.06
N GLY A 245 -14.33 12.52 5.04
CA GLY A 245 -13.35 12.83 3.99
C GLY A 245 -12.23 11.78 3.91
N PRO A 246 -11.21 11.99 3.07
CA PRO A 246 -10.33 10.92 2.61
C PRO A 246 -9.26 10.49 3.62
N TRP A 247 -8.99 11.28 4.66
CA TRP A 247 -7.79 11.13 5.51
C TRP A 247 -7.76 9.87 6.36
N LEU A 248 -8.91 9.38 6.82
CA LEU A 248 -8.99 8.30 7.83
C LEU A 248 -9.63 7.02 7.30
N VAL A 249 -9.97 6.99 6.00
CA VAL A 249 -10.86 6.00 5.39
C VAL A 249 -10.31 4.58 5.55
N ASP A 250 -9.11 4.31 5.04
CA ASP A 250 -8.52 2.97 5.11
C ASP A 250 -8.06 2.59 6.51
N VAL A 251 -7.56 3.55 7.31
CA VAL A 251 -7.11 3.28 8.69
C VAL A 251 -8.28 2.77 9.53
N VAL A 252 -9.44 3.44 9.47
CA VAL A 252 -10.64 3.02 10.20
C VAL A 252 -11.20 1.72 9.62
N ALA A 253 -11.33 1.60 8.29
CA ALA A 253 -11.82 0.39 7.63
C ALA A 253 -10.96 -0.85 7.95
N ALA A 254 -9.64 -0.70 7.95
CA ALA A 254 -8.70 -1.77 8.26
C ALA A 254 -8.75 -2.20 9.72
N ILE A 255 -8.85 -1.26 10.68
CA ILE A 255 -8.99 -1.58 12.11
C ILE A 255 -10.30 -2.34 12.35
N VAL A 256 -11.42 -1.85 11.80
CA VAL A 256 -12.72 -2.51 11.95
C VAL A 256 -12.71 -3.89 11.29
N SER A 257 -12.09 -4.04 10.12
CA SER A 257 -11.91 -5.33 9.45
C SER A 257 -11.08 -6.31 10.26
N LEU A 258 -9.90 -5.89 10.73
CA LEU A 258 -9.01 -6.71 11.54
C LEU A 258 -9.69 -7.14 12.86
N ALA A 259 -10.34 -6.22 13.57
CA ALA A 259 -11.05 -6.51 14.81
C ALA A 259 -12.24 -7.46 14.58
N SER A 260 -13.02 -7.24 13.52
CA SER A 260 -14.17 -8.07 13.15
C SER A 260 -13.74 -9.48 12.76
N LEU A 261 -12.71 -9.62 11.93
CA LEU A 261 -12.16 -10.90 11.51
C LEU A 261 -11.55 -11.67 12.68
N VAL A 262 -10.69 -11.04 13.50
CA VAL A 262 -10.12 -11.67 14.70
C VAL A 262 -11.20 -12.12 15.69
N THR A 263 -12.27 -11.33 15.85
CA THR A 263 -13.41 -11.69 16.72
C THR A 263 -14.21 -12.84 16.13
N PHE A 264 -14.51 -12.82 14.83
CA PHE A 264 -15.21 -13.90 14.15
C PHE A 264 -14.46 -15.23 14.24
N LEU A 265 -13.13 -15.23 14.06
CA LEU A 265 -12.29 -16.42 14.18
C LEU A 265 -12.17 -17.01 15.59
N ARG A 266 -12.68 -16.33 16.63
CA ARG A 266 -12.85 -16.94 17.97
C ARG A 266 -14.08 -17.85 18.06
N PHE A 267 -15.09 -17.61 17.22
CA PHE A 267 -16.36 -18.35 17.23
C PHE A 267 -16.50 -19.30 16.04
N TRP A 268 -15.74 -19.08 14.97
CA TRP A 268 -15.78 -19.86 13.74
C TRP A 268 -14.39 -20.34 13.32
N GLN A 269 -14.29 -21.60 12.91
CA GLN A 269 -13.08 -22.18 12.30
C GLN A 269 -13.43 -22.95 11.03
N PRO A 270 -12.51 -23.04 10.06
CA PRO A 270 -12.75 -23.78 8.82
C PRO A 270 -12.84 -25.28 9.09
N LYS A 271 -13.76 -25.97 8.41
CA LYS A 271 -13.93 -27.44 8.52
C LYS A 271 -12.68 -28.23 8.13
N ARG A 272 -11.82 -27.64 7.28
CA ARG A 272 -10.54 -28.18 6.85
C ARG A 272 -9.49 -27.07 6.98
N ILE A 273 -8.55 -27.24 7.90
CA ILE A 273 -7.44 -26.31 8.09
C ILE A 273 -6.39 -26.58 7.01
N TRP A 274 -5.97 -25.53 6.30
CA TRP A 274 -4.84 -25.58 5.37
C TRP A 274 -3.55 -25.21 6.11
N GLU A 275 -2.97 -26.18 6.81
CA GLU A 275 -1.59 -26.16 7.27
C GLU A 275 -0.67 -26.64 6.13
N HIS A 276 0.59 -26.21 6.12
CA HIS A 276 1.60 -26.79 5.24
C HIS A 276 2.48 -27.71 6.09
N GLU A 277 2.57 -28.99 5.76
CA GLU A 277 3.72 -29.77 6.21
C GLU A 277 4.97 -29.11 5.61
N VAL A 278 5.93 -28.75 6.46
CA VAL A 278 7.28 -28.46 5.96
C VAL A 278 7.83 -29.79 5.49
N SER A 279 7.62 -30.12 4.22
CA SER A 279 8.32 -31.23 3.60
C SER A 279 9.80 -30.85 3.59
N THR A 280 10.54 -31.40 4.54
CA THR A 280 12.00 -31.59 4.44
C THR A 280 12.33 -32.66 3.39
N GLY A 281 11.55 -32.68 2.30
CA GLY A 281 11.77 -33.48 1.12
C GLY A 281 12.86 -32.81 0.31
N SER A 282 14.10 -33.19 0.57
CA SER A 282 15.20 -32.99 -0.37
C SER A 282 14.75 -33.43 -1.75
N GLY A 283 14.68 -32.48 -2.69
CA GLY A 283 14.45 -32.82 -4.09
C GLY A 283 15.55 -33.75 -4.60
N PRO A 284 15.32 -34.53 -5.68
CA PRO A 284 16.34 -35.44 -6.20
C PRO A 284 17.61 -34.66 -6.56
N GLY A 285 18.66 -34.77 -5.74
CA GLY A 285 19.94 -34.09 -5.92
C GLY A 285 20.27 -32.93 -4.97
N SER A 286 19.44 -32.55 -3.99
CA SER A 286 19.87 -31.59 -2.95
C SER A 286 20.57 -32.31 -1.79
N PRO A 287 21.70 -31.80 -1.26
CA PRO A 287 22.22 -32.24 0.04
C PRO A 287 21.17 -32.08 1.13
N SER A 288 21.16 -32.99 2.10
CA SER A 288 20.23 -32.94 3.22
C SER A 288 20.41 -31.66 4.06
N GLY A 289 19.31 -30.93 4.28
CA GLY A 289 19.28 -29.77 5.20
C GLY A 289 19.32 -28.38 4.58
N GLN A 290 19.24 -28.22 3.25
CA GLN A 290 19.06 -26.90 2.61
C GLN A 290 17.68 -26.75 1.96
N PRO A 291 16.97 -25.62 2.15
CA PRO A 291 15.73 -25.35 1.43
C PRO A 291 16.02 -25.11 -0.05
N ALA A 292 15.29 -25.79 -0.92
CA ALA A 292 15.46 -25.68 -2.37
C ALA A 292 15.02 -24.29 -2.87
N TRP A 293 15.98 -23.41 -3.14
CA TRP A 293 15.77 -22.16 -3.89
C TRP A 293 15.51 -22.48 -5.37
N GLY A 294 14.29 -22.91 -5.70
CA GLY A 294 13.97 -23.33 -7.05
C GLY A 294 12.47 -23.36 -7.36
N GLY A 295 12.00 -22.33 -8.07
CA GLY A 295 10.99 -22.41 -9.14
C GLY A 295 9.58 -22.94 -8.84
N GLY A 296 9.28 -23.39 -7.63
CA GLY A 296 7.95 -23.89 -7.26
C GLY A 296 6.94 -22.74 -7.15
N CYS A 297 6.08 -22.59 -8.17
CA CYS A 297 4.76 -22.02 -7.92
C CYS A 297 4.08 -22.88 -6.84
N ASP A 298 3.45 -22.24 -5.85
CA ASP A 298 2.71 -22.87 -4.74
C ASP A 298 1.45 -23.61 -5.22
N ARG A 299 1.60 -24.61 -6.11
CA ARG A 299 0.56 -25.58 -6.44
C ARG A 299 0.50 -26.60 -5.31
N VAL A 300 -0.44 -26.40 -4.41
CA VAL A 300 -0.86 -27.39 -3.42
C VAL A 300 -1.23 -28.69 -4.16
N VAL A 301 -0.36 -29.70 -4.09
CA VAL A 301 -0.65 -31.04 -4.61
C VAL A 301 -1.69 -31.67 -3.70
N SER A 302 -2.93 -31.77 -4.20
CA SER A 302 -4.05 -32.32 -3.45
C SER A 302 -4.08 -33.84 -3.54
N GLU A 303 -3.20 -34.54 -2.82
CA GLU A 303 -3.34 -35.98 -2.62
C GLU A 303 -4.26 -36.30 -1.43
N PRO A 304 -5.25 -37.18 -1.59
CA PRO A 304 -6.14 -37.59 -0.51
C PRO A 304 -5.56 -38.79 0.25
N ARG A 305 -5.12 -38.58 1.49
CA ARG A 305 -4.92 -39.67 2.45
C ARG A 305 -5.88 -39.53 3.63
N ALA A 306 -6.90 -40.39 3.64
CA ALA A 306 -7.64 -40.70 4.85
C ALA A 306 -6.67 -41.36 5.86
N SER A 307 -6.76 -40.99 7.13
CA SER A 307 -5.82 -41.45 8.17
C SER A 307 -6.05 -42.91 8.54
N ALA A 308 -5.37 -43.84 7.87
CA ALA A 308 -5.22 -45.21 8.33
C ALA A 308 -4.10 -45.27 9.39
N ARG A 309 -4.39 -45.79 10.58
CA ARG A 309 -3.36 -46.06 11.61
C ARG A 309 -2.45 -47.21 11.16
N ALA A 310 -1.14 -46.99 11.25
CA ALA A 310 -0.10 -48.02 11.14
C ALA A 310 0.86 -47.90 12.35
N PRO A 311 1.53 -48.99 12.77
CA PRO A 311 2.03 -49.11 14.15
C PRO A 311 3.39 -48.45 14.40
N SER A 312 3.65 -48.16 15.68
CA SER A 312 4.85 -47.54 16.21
C SER A 312 6.08 -48.45 16.22
N GLN A 313 7.19 -48.01 15.62
CA GLN A 313 8.54 -48.54 15.86
C GLN A 313 9.61 -47.44 15.75
N GLY A 314 10.67 -47.55 16.55
CA GLY A 314 11.94 -46.83 16.34
C GLY A 314 12.04 -45.44 16.98
N ALA A 315 12.43 -45.37 18.26
CA ALA A 315 12.87 -44.12 18.88
C ALA A 315 14.28 -43.73 18.39
N LEU A 316 14.45 -42.47 17.99
CA LEU A 316 15.74 -41.81 17.78
C LEU A 316 15.71 -40.47 18.55
N PRO A 317 16.86 -39.94 19.03
CA PRO A 317 16.86 -38.87 20.02
C PRO A 317 16.32 -37.54 19.49
N ASP A 318 15.42 -36.91 20.25
CA ASP A 318 14.73 -35.68 19.86
C ASP A 318 15.67 -34.49 19.62
N GLY A 319 15.96 -34.24 18.33
CA GLY A 319 16.68 -33.07 17.85
C GLY A 319 15.84 -31.79 17.92
N ARG A 320 15.57 -31.30 19.13
CA ARG A 320 14.95 -29.99 19.44
C ARG A 320 13.64 -29.72 18.70
N ALA A 321 12.54 -30.13 19.32
CA ALA A 321 11.26 -29.43 19.12
C ALA A 321 11.47 -27.92 19.33
N SER A 322 11.03 -27.11 18.38
CA SER A 322 11.02 -25.65 18.54
C SER A 322 10.05 -25.29 19.65
N ASP A 323 10.62 -24.83 20.77
CA ASP A 323 9.87 -24.51 21.98
C ASP A 323 8.79 -23.48 21.64
N THR A 324 7.51 -23.87 21.76
CA THR A 324 6.35 -23.02 21.46
C THR A 324 6.11 -22.08 22.64
N THR A 325 7.11 -21.23 22.88
CA THR A 325 7.12 -20.21 23.92
C THR A 325 5.83 -19.39 23.82
N ARG A 326 4.91 -19.63 24.76
CA ARG A 326 3.68 -18.86 24.90
C ARG A 326 4.06 -17.43 25.28
N HIS A 327 4.23 -16.58 24.28
CA HIS A 327 4.55 -15.17 24.48
C HIS A 327 3.53 -14.56 25.46
N SER A 328 4.04 -13.99 26.55
CA SER A 328 3.18 -13.29 27.53
C SER A 328 2.36 -12.22 26.82
N LYS A 329 1.15 -11.94 27.33
CA LYS A 329 0.28 -10.87 26.78
C LYS A 329 1.00 -9.52 26.69
N SER A 330 1.94 -9.25 27.60
CA SER A 330 2.80 -8.06 27.57
C SER A 330 3.84 -8.07 26.44
N ALA A 331 4.39 -9.23 26.08
CA ALA A 331 5.32 -9.38 24.95
C ALA A 331 4.60 -9.21 23.60
N ILE A 332 3.37 -9.70 23.49
CA ILE A 332 2.50 -9.46 22.34
C ILE A 332 2.16 -7.97 22.22
N LEU A 333 1.72 -7.33 23.32
CA LEU A 333 1.41 -5.90 23.30
C LEU A 333 2.62 -5.05 22.89
N ARG A 334 3.82 -5.35 23.41
CA ARG A 334 5.07 -4.68 23.01
C ARG A 334 5.41 -4.88 21.52
N ALA A 335 5.13 -6.05 20.93
CA ALA A 335 5.36 -6.27 19.50
C ALA A 335 4.42 -5.44 18.60
N TRP A 336 3.20 -5.18 19.05
CA TRP A 336 2.26 -4.29 18.36
C TRP A 336 2.49 -2.81 18.64
N LEU A 337 3.19 -2.46 19.73
CA LEU A 337 3.30 -1.10 20.23
C LEU A 337 3.83 -0.07 19.20
N PRO A 338 4.88 -0.34 18.40
CA PRO A 338 5.33 0.58 17.36
C PRO A 338 4.25 0.91 16.32
N TRP A 339 3.45 -0.07 15.93
CA TRP A 339 2.38 0.08 14.94
C TRP A 339 1.13 0.74 15.51
N ILE A 340 0.87 0.55 16.81
CA ILE A 340 -0.18 1.29 17.55
C ILE A 340 0.24 2.77 17.68
N ILE A 341 1.48 3.04 18.10
CA ILE A 341 2.03 4.41 18.20
C ILE A 341 1.98 5.09 16.83
N LEU A 342 2.48 4.42 15.78
CA LEU A 342 2.39 4.90 14.41
C LEU A 342 0.98 5.35 14.05
N SER A 343 -0.02 4.47 14.19
CA SER A 343 -1.35 4.83 13.73
C SER A 343 -2.08 5.82 14.63
N VAL A 344 -1.76 5.91 15.92
CA VAL A 344 -2.27 7.00 16.78
C VAL A 344 -1.65 8.35 16.37
N VAL A 345 -0.33 8.41 16.21
CA VAL A 345 0.37 9.66 15.84
C VAL A 345 -0.02 10.09 14.43
N VAL A 346 -0.04 9.17 13.46
CA VAL A 346 -0.44 9.43 12.07
C VAL A 346 -1.92 9.80 11.97
N PHE A 347 -2.81 9.18 12.76
CA PHE A 347 -4.21 9.62 12.89
C PHE A 347 -4.28 11.09 13.33
N VAL A 348 -3.57 11.45 14.41
CA VAL A 348 -3.54 12.82 14.94
C VAL A 348 -2.93 13.79 13.92
N TRP A 349 -1.86 13.43 13.23
CA TRP A 349 -1.25 14.21 12.15
C TRP A 349 -2.16 14.36 10.93
N GLY A 350 -3.04 13.39 10.68
CA GLY A 350 -4.01 13.42 9.58
C GLY A 350 -5.13 14.44 9.77
N LEU A 351 -5.47 14.79 11.02
CA LEU A 351 -6.56 15.69 11.34
C LEU A 351 -6.33 17.10 10.76
N PRO A 352 -7.33 17.72 10.09
CA PRO A 352 -7.23 19.07 9.55
C PRO A 352 -6.83 20.13 10.59
N GLN A 353 -7.29 19.97 11.85
CA GLN A 353 -6.95 20.86 12.96
C GLN A 353 -5.45 20.80 13.30
N THR A 354 -4.89 19.60 13.41
CA THR A 354 -3.45 19.39 13.67
C THR A 354 -2.61 19.96 12.54
N LYS A 355 -3.01 19.72 11.28
CA LYS A 355 -2.32 20.29 10.12
C LYS A 355 -2.34 21.81 10.13
N ALA A 356 -3.50 22.43 10.37
CA ALA A 356 -3.62 23.88 10.46
C ALA A 356 -2.77 24.50 11.59
N LEU A 357 -2.69 23.85 12.75
CA LEU A 357 -1.83 24.27 13.86
C LEU A 357 -0.34 24.20 13.49
N LEU A 358 0.10 23.08 12.91
CA LEU A 358 1.50 22.86 12.52
C LEU A 358 1.92 23.75 11.33
N ASP A 359 1.04 23.95 10.35
CA ASP A 359 1.25 24.87 9.22
C ASP A 359 1.31 26.33 9.68
N GLY A 360 0.57 26.69 10.74
CA GLY A 360 0.65 27.99 11.41
C GLY A 360 1.98 28.25 12.11
N ILE A 361 2.72 27.19 12.48
CA ILE A 361 4.10 27.30 12.99
C ILE A 361 5.08 27.42 11.82
N SER A 362 5.00 26.51 10.84
CA SER A 362 5.91 26.50 9.69
C SER A 362 5.39 25.71 8.49
N ALA A 363 4.85 26.42 7.50
CA ALA A 363 4.65 25.91 6.14
C ALA A 363 5.10 26.95 5.08
N PRO A 364 6.41 27.14 4.84
CA PRO A 364 6.91 28.02 3.80
C PRO A 364 6.32 27.71 2.43
N LYS A 365 5.78 28.74 1.78
CA LYS A 365 5.20 28.67 0.43
C LYS A 365 6.21 29.24 -0.56
N ILE A 366 6.89 28.36 -1.29
CA ILE A 366 7.97 28.74 -2.20
C ILE A 366 7.39 28.80 -3.63
N PRO A 367 7.13 29.99 -4.19
CA PRO A 367 6.71 30.11 -5.59
C PRO A 367 7.89 29.71 -6.49
N ILE A 368 7.61 28.87 -7.51
CA ILE A 368 8.63 28.36 -8.42
C ILE A 368 9.01 29.45 -9.43
N PRO A 369 10.28 29.94 -9.42
CA PRO A 369 10.72 30.98 -10.34
C PRO A 369 10.58 30.52 -11.80
N GLY A 370 10.03 31.39 -12.64
CA GLY A 370 9.81 31.07 -14.06
C GLY A 370 8.62 30.14 -14.33
N LEU A 371 7.80 29.80 -13.34
CA LEU A 371 6.58 29.00 -13.52
C LEU A 371 5.33 29.57 -12.81
N ASP A 372 5.46 30.04 -11.57
CA ASP A 372 4.29 30.52 -10.79
C ASP A 372 3.55 31.65 -11.52
N LYS A 373 2.25 31.45 -11.74
CA LYS A 373 1.31 32.36 -12.44
C LYS A 373 1.70 32.70 -13.89
N LEU A 374 2.68 32.03 -14.46
CA LEU A 374 3.11 32.23 -15.85
C LEU A 374 2.44 31.29 -16.85
N VAL A 375 1.85 30.19 -16.37
CA VAL A 375 0.98 29.30 -17.17
C VAL A 375 -0.48 29.73 -16.99
N LEU A 376 -1.21 29.90 -18.09
CA LEU A 376 -2.62 30.26 -18.10
C LEU A 376 -3.46 29.06 -18.57
N ARG A 377 -4.41 28.63 -17.74
CA ARG A 377 -5.56 27.83 -18.19
C ARG A 377 -6.48 28.73 -19.00
N VAL A 378 -7.05 28.21 -20.09
CA VAL A 378 -7.90 28.94 -21.04
C VAL A 378 -9.14 28.12 -21.41
N PRO A 379 -10.11 28.65 -22.18
CA PRO A 379 -11.20 27.84 -22.71
C PRO A 379 -10.68 26.65 -23.55
N PRO A 380 -11.36 25.48 -23.54
CA PRO A 380 -12.64 25.21 -22.89
C PRO A 380 -12.56 24.84 -21.40
N VAL A 381 -11.35 24.64 -20.83
CA VAL A 381 -11.17 24.13 -19.46
C VAL A 381 -11.58 25.15 -18.40
N VAL A 382 -11.38 26.45 -18.66
CA VAL A 382 -11.89 27.54 -17.82
C VAL A 382 -12.58 28.60 -18.68
N ALA A 383 -13.69 29.17 -18.18
CA ALA A 383 -14.46 30.18 -18.91
C ALA A 383 -13.71 31.51 -19.10
N LYS A 384 -12.72 31.80 -18.25
CA LYS A 384 -11.85 32.98 -18.35
C LYS A 384 -10.40 32.56 -18.15
N PRO A 385 -9.43 33.13 -18.91
CA PRO A 385 -8.01 32.86 -18.72
C PRO A 385 -7.60 33.03 -17.24
N THR A 386 -7.07 31.97 -16.65
CA THR A 386 -6.79 31.90 -15.20
C THR A 386 -5.38 31.37 -14.99
N ALA A 387 -4.55 32.12 -14.27
CA ALA A 387 -3.17 31.75 -13.98
C ALA A 387 -3.10 30.52 -13.05
N GLU A 388 -2.16 29.62 -13.32
CA GLU A 388 -1.88 28.47 -12.46
C GLU A 388 -0.86 28.82 -11.38
N ASN A 389 -1.12 28.34 -10.16
CA ASN A 389 -0.16 28.45 -9.07
C ASN A 389 0.87 27.32 -9.19
N ALA A 390 2.16 27.67 -9.15
CA ALA A 390 3.25 26.72 -9.00
C ALA A 390 4.00 27.06 -7.71
N ILE A 391 3.43 26.62 -6.59
CA ILE A 391 3.89 26.95 -5.25
C ILE A 391 4.21 25.65 -4.52
N LEU A 392 5.48 25.42 -4.21
CA LEU A 392 5.90 24.33 -3.36
C LEU A 392 5.56 24.68 -1.91
N ASN A 393 4.56 24.01 -1.36
CA ASN A 393 4.21 24.09 0.06
C ASN A 393 5.17 23.19 0.84
N PHE A 394 6.17 23.77 1.50
CA PHE A 394 7.14 23.03 2.32
C PHE A 394 6.60 22.82 3.75
N ASN A 395 5.52 22.04 3.86
CA ASN A 395 4.78 21.83 5.11
C ASN A 395 5.45 20.78 6.03
N TRP A 396 6.76 20.94 6.28
CA TRP A 396 7.60 19.92 6.93
C TRP A 396 7.10 19.49 8.32
N LEU A 397 6.44 20.36 9.09
CA LEU A 397 5.84 19.97 10.36
C LEU A 397 4.58 19.11 10.19
N SER A 398 3.65 19.51 9.31
CA SER A 398 2.34 18.85 9.13
C SER A 398 2.35 17.66 8.16
N ALA A 399 3.46 17.46 7.42
CA ALA A 399 3.64 16.34 6.50
C ALA A 399 3.59 14.99 7.23
N SER A 400 2.94 14.00 6.60
CA SER A 400 2.75 12.65 7.18
C SER A 400 4.07 12.00 7.60
N GLY A 401 5.15 12.21 6.83
CA GLY A 401 6.49 11.69 7.16
C GLY A 401 7.04 12.16 8.51
N SER A 402 6.66 13.36 8.98
CA SER A 402 7.07 13.88 10.29
C SER A 402 6.28 13.27 11.43
N GLY A 403 4.98 12.98 11.22
CA GLY A 403 4.20 12.16 12.13
C GLY A 403 4.77 10.74 12.25
N ILE A 404 5.23 10.16 11.13
CA ILE A 404 5.90 8.86 11.12
C ILE A 404 7.24 8.92 11.87
N LEU A 405 8.07 9.96 11.64
CA LEU A 405 9.33 10.14 12.37
C LEU A 405 9.11 10.23 13.89
N ILE A 406 8.15 11.05 14.33
CA ILE A 406 7.80 11.20 15.74
C ILE A 406 7.29 9.87 16.32
N ALA A 407 6.47 9.13 15.57
CA ALA A 407 6.04 7.80 15.97
C ALA A 407 7.22 6.83 16.13
N SER A 408 8.18 6.82 15.21
CA SER A 408 9.39 6.00 15.27
C SER A 408 10.26 6.33 16.48
N ILE A 409 10.43 7.62 16.79
CA ILE A 409 11.18 8.07 17.97
C ILE A 409 10.47 7.59 19.25
N ILE A 410 9.16 7.81 19.38
CA ILE A 410 8.39 7.36 20.56
C ILE A 410 8.43 5.82 20.68
N ALA A 411 8.30 5.10 19.56
CA ALA A 411 8.35 3.64 19.53
C ALA A 411 9.74 3.07 19.87
N GLY A 412 10.83 3.79 19.58
CA GLY A 412 12.19 3.39 19.93
C GLY A 412 12.52 3.49 21.43
N PHE A 413 11.73 4.27 22.18
CA PHE A 413 11.88 4.43 23.64
C PHE A 413 10.92 3.54 24.47
N ALA A 414 10.10 2.70 23.84
CA ALA A 414 8.98 1.97 24.48
C ALA A 414 9.15 0.44 24.53
#